data_AF-Q2LDM1-F1
#
_entry.id   AF-Q2LDM1-F1
#
_cell.length_a   1.000
_cell.length_b   1.000
_cell.length_c   1.000
_cell.angle_alpha   90.00
_cell.angle_beta   90.00
_cell.angle_gamma   90.00
#
_symmetry.space_group_name_H-M   'P 1'
#
loop_
_entity.id
_entity.type
_entity.pdbx_description
1 polymer ?
#
loop_
_entity_poly.entity_id
_entity_poly.type
_entity_poly.pdbx_seq_one_letter_code
_entity_poly.pdbx_strand_id
1 'polypeptide(L)' 'LRDYTQMNELQKRLGPRGLVVLGFPCNQFGHQENAKNEEILNSLKYVRPGGGFEPNFPLFEKCEVNGSKA' A
#
# COMPACT_ATOMS: atom_id res chain seq x y z
N LEU A 1 -6.79 3.68 -6.76
CA LEU A 1 -6.64 5.15 -6.66
C LEU A 1 -7.22 5.67 -5.36
N ARG A 2 -8.53 5.49 -5.16
CA ARG A 2 -9.26 5.96 -3.97
C ARG A 2 -8.67 5.45 -2.65
N ASP A 3 -8.31 4.17 -2.55
CA ASP A 3 -8.02 3.59 -1.24
C ASP A 3 -6.69 4.09 -0.67
N TYR A 4 -5.61 4.15 -1.47
CA TYR A 4 -4.33 4.73 -1.04
C TYR A 4 -4.45 6.20 -0.60
N THR A 5 -5.22 7.02 -1.33
CA THR A 5 -5.42 8.42 -0.96
C THR A 5 -6.27 8.57 0.30
N GLN A 6 -7.31 7.75 0.46
CA GLN A 6 -8.14 7.75 1.66
C GLN A 6 -7.39 7.20 2.88
N MET A 7 -6.57 6.18 2.72
CA MET A 7 -5.71 5.65 3.79
C MET A 7 -4.71 6.70 4.29
N ASN A 8 -4.07 7.43 3.37
CA ASN A 8 -3.20 8.55 3.76
C ASN A 8 -3.95 9.59 4.60
N GLU A 9 -5.15 9.92 4.18
CA GLU A 9 -5.97 10.92 4.84
C GLU A 9 -6.52 10.44 6.20
N LEU A 10 -6.82 9.14 6.34
CA LEU A 10 -7.18 8.52 7.61
C LEU A 10 -6.01 8.52 8.59
N GLN A 11 -4.83 8.07 8.14
CA GLN A 11 -3.60 8.08 8.93
C GLN A 11 -3.27 9.50 9.40
N LYS A 12 -3.41 10.51 8.52
CA LYS A 12 -3.17 11.92 8.86
C LYS A 12 -4.15 12.44 9.92
N ARG A 13 -5.45 12.19 9.76
CA ARG A 13 -6.50 12.74 10.65
C ARG A 13 -6.61 12.01 11.99
N LEU A 14 -6.46 10.69 11.98
CA LEU A 14 -6.72 9.84 13.14
C LEU A 14 -5.45 9.27 13.77
N GLY A 15 -4.29 9.43 13.13
CA GLY A 15 -2.98 9.07 13.68
C GLY A 15 -2.73 9.62 15.08
N PRO A 16 -2.95 10.93 15.32
CA PRO A 16 -2.83 11.51 16.67
C PRO A 16 -3.79 10.95 17.71
N ARG A 17 -4.85 10.25 17.26
CA ARG A 17 -5.86 9.60 18.12
C ARG A 17 -5.60 8.10 18.30
N GLY A 18 -4.45 7.60 17.86
CA GLY A 18 -4.02 6.21 18.01
C GLY A 18 -4.31 5.29 16.83
N LEU A 19 -4.83 5.80 15.70
CA LEU A 19 -4.96 4.98 14.50
C LEU A 19 -3.58 4.76 13.84
N VAL A 20 -3.30 3.52 13.46
CA VAL A 20 -2.15 3.20 12.61
C VAL A 20 -2.63 2.34 11.43
N VAL A 21 -2.39 2.84 10.21
CA VAL A 21 -2.61 2.11 8.97
C VAL A 21 -1.38 1.27 8.67
N LEU A 22 -1.58 0.02 8.26
CA LEU A 22 -0.52 -0.91 7.86
C LEU A 22 -0.86 -1.47 6.47
N GLY A 23 0.07 -1.38 5.53
CA GLY A 23 -0.14 -1.88 4.17
C GLY A 23 0.64 -3.16 3.88
N PHE A 24 -0.04 -4.20 3.43
CA PHE A 24 0.54 -5.49 3.04
C PHE A 24 0.30 -5.74 1.54
N PRO A 25 1.29 -5.50 0.67
CA PRO A 25 1.15 -5.77 -0.75
C PRO A 25 0.90 -7.27 -1.01
N CYS A 26 0.00 -7.59 -1.94
CA CYS A 26 -0.34 -8.97 -2.27
C CYS A 26 -0.66 -9.13 -3.76
N ASN A 27 -0.17 -10.21 -4.38
CA ASN A 27 -0.37 -10.46 -5.81
C ASN A 27 -1.38 -11.59 -6.12
N GLN A 28 -2.07 -12.13 -5.12
CA GLN A 28 -3.00 -13.26 -5.29
C GLN A 28 -4.31 -12.88 -5.99
N PHE A 29 -4.61 -11.58 -6.10
CA PHE A 29 -5.86 -11.08 -6.69
C PHE A 29 -5.62 -10.55 -8.09
N GLY A 30 -5.79 -11.41 -9.10
CA GLY A 30 -5.71 -11.01 -10.51
C GLY A 30 -4.36 -10.41 -10.92
N HIS A 31 -3.28 -10.79 -10.22
CA HIS A 31 -1.91 -10.36 -10.49
C HIS A 31 -1.73 -8.83 -10.58
N GLN A 32 -2.39 -8.07 -9.70
CA GLN A 32 -2.37 -6.61 -9.76
C GLN A 32 -1.10 -5.98 -9.16
N GLU A 33 -0.28 -6.75 -8.45
CA GLU A 33 0.94 -6.31 -7.75
C GLU A 33 2.16 -7.13 -8.23
N ASN A 34 2.38 -7.11 -9.55
CA ASN A 34 3.47 -7.83 -10.21
C ASN A 34 4.86 -7.24 -9.91
N ALA A 35 4.91 -5.97 -9.52
CA ALA A 35 6.13 -5.29 -9.10
C ALA A 35 6.84 -6.04 -7.97
N LYS A 36 8.17 -5.99 -7.96
CA LYS A 36 8.97 -6.46 -6.82
C LYS A 36 8.88 -5.47 -5.66
N ASN A 37 9.29 -5.89 -4.46
CA ASN A 37 9.22 -5.06 -3.25
C ASN A 37 9.86 -3.67 -3.45
N GLU A 38 10.97 -3.62 -4.18
CA GLU A 38 11.75 -2.40 -4.44
C GLU A 38 11.06 -1.46 -5.45
N GLU A 39 10.10 -1.98 -6.22
CA GLU A 39 9.43 -1.27 -7.32
C GLU A 39 8.05 -0.73 -6.91
N ILE A 40 7.45 -1.26 -5.84
CA ILE A 40 6.09 -0.90 -5.40
C ILE A 40 5.99 0.61 -5.13
N LEU A 41 6.94 1.19 -4.39
CA LEU A 41 6.93 2.63 -4.09
C LEU A 41 7.08 3.49 -5.36
N ASN A 42 7.91 3.05 -6.31
CA ASN A 42 8.05 3.74 -7.59
C ASN A 42 6.76 3.67 -8.41
N SER A 43 6.09 2.52 -8.42
CA SER A 43 4.80 2.35 -9.08
C SER A 43 3.74 3.29 -8.48
N LEU A 44 3.65 3.37 -7.15
CA LEU A 44 2.74 4.29 -6.47
C LEU A 44 3.05 5.76 -6.79
N LYS A 45 4.34 6.12 -6.84
CA LYS A 45 4.80 7.51 -7.06
C LYS A 45 4.66 7.99 -8.49
N TYR A 46 4.96 7.14 -9.48
CA TYR A 46 5.10 7.56 -10.87
C TYR A 46 4.02 6.99 -11.81
N VAL A 47 3.41 5.85 -11.46
CA VAL A 47 2.47 5.15 -12.36
C VAL A 47 1.03 5.29 -11.85
N ARG A 48 0.73 4.73 -10.68
CA ARG A 48 -0.61 4.76 -10.09
C ARG A 48 -0.52 4.56 -8.57
N PRO A 49 -0.91 5.53 -7.72
CA PRO A 49 -1.63 6.76 -8.07
C PRO A 49 -0.90 7.76 -8.97
N GLY A 50 0.43 7.75 -8.98
CA GLY A 50 1.22 8.67 -9.78
C GLY A 50 1.26 10.07 -9.19
N GLY A 51 1.79 11.04 -9.95
CA GLY A 51 1.79 12.46 -9.56
C GLY A 51 2.64 12.79 -8.32
N GLY A 52 3.63 11.96 -7.99
CA GLY A 52 4.45 12.13 -6.79
C GLY A 52 3.80 11.61 -5.51
N PHE A 53 2.76 10.78 -5.62
CA PHE A 53 2.10 10.19 -4.44
C PHE A 53 3.06 9.35 -3.60
N GLU A 54 3.06 9.57 -2.29
CA GLU A 54 3.81 8.78 -1.32
C GLU A 54 2.89 8.37 -0.16
N PRO A 55 2.86 7.08 0.22
CA PRO A 55 2.10 6.63 1.38
C PRO A 55 2.72 7.18 2.67
N ASN A 56 1.90 7.67 3.61
CA ASN A 56 2.35 8.19 4.92
C ASN A 56 2.22 7.16 6.04
N PHE A 57 2.14 5.88 5.67
CA PHE A 57 1.99 4.73 6.54
C PHE A 57 2.96 3.63 6.08
N PRO A 58 3.37 2.71 6.99
CA PRO A 58 4.30 1.65 6.63
C PRO A 58 3.70 0.67 5.61
N LEU A 59 4.48 0.37 4.58
CA LEU A 59 4.27 -0.76 3.69
C LEU A 59 5.27 -1.86 4.02
N PHE A 60 4.78 -3.09 4.17
CA PHE A 60 5.59 -4.26 4.41
C PHE A 60 6.00 -4.94 3.10
N GLU A 61 6.86 -5.95 3.20
CA GLU A 61 7.17 -6.82 2.07
C GLU A 61 5.91 -7.52 1.55
N LYS A 62 5.90 -7.78 0.25
CA LYS A 62 4.83 -8.50 -0.42
C LYS A 62 4.66 -9.89 0.19
N CYS A 63 3.42 -10.23 0.55
CA CYS A 63 3.09 -11.52 1.14
C CYS A 63 1.88 -12.17 0.45
N GLU A 64 1.66 -13.44 0.74
CA GLU A 64 0.39 -14.10 0.49
C GLU A 64 -0.57 -13.77 1.65
N VAL A 65 -1.86 -13.64 1.38
CA VAL A 65 -2.89 -13.42 2.42
C VAL A 65 -3.86 -14.59 2.52
N ASN A 66 -3.85 -15.47 1.52
CA ASN A 66 -4.66 -16.68 1.46
C ASN A 66 -3.77 -17.92 1.25
N GLY A 67 -4.26 -19.08 1.64
CA GLY A 67 -3.61 -20.37 1.42
C GLY A 67 -2.54 -20.70 2.46
N SER A 68 -1.84 -21.82 2.26
CA SER A 68 -0.92 -22.40 3.26
C SER A 68 0.40 -21.65 3.43
N LYS A 69 0.62 -20.57 2.67
CA LYS A 69 1.83 -19.74 2.72
C LYS A 69 1.54 -18.30 3.18
N ALA A 70 0.32 -18.04 3.67
CA ALA A 70 -0.06 -16.78 4.31
C ALA A 70 0.53 -16.65 5.72
#